data_AF-A0A074WZI1-F1
#
_entry.id   AF-A0A074WZI1-F1
#
_cell.length_a   1.000
_cell.length_b   1.000
_cell.length_c   1.000
_cell.angle_alpha   90.00
_cell.angle_beta   90.00
_cell.angle_gamma   90.00
#
_symmetry.space_group_name_H-M   'P 1'
#
loop_
_entity.id
_entity.type
_entity.pdbx_description
1 polymer ?
#
loop_
_entity_poly.entity_id
_entity_poly.type
_entity_poly.pdbx_seq_one_letter_code
_entity_poly.pdbx_strand_id
1 'polypeptide(L)'
;MAHRTPTPDITIQRNRLPNLYEVLSRQTKPPVDLFSFYIYMRDAQRSVDYLDFWLDVSQHMSLCRHYVRGLHRSVLAETPELEKSGSKRSSQVLDQYDDSVMAGPSAADKDTRVSAFLRGDNGSMHSPSQSLGSNFDHQNNRRSMVDSTQDTSPYTQDQSPSGTTVTRQDIRASAEKILYTYLLQGSEREIIIPVGILEEVTDSIENQGRDDPEVFDNAKDYVFQAMERDAFPGFLRAKALGNIVQPSMMLRLVVGLVALFAAIWTAFVLIFLDMSRSTRCWVILPFTIAIYFLVSHQYMLDPIQALLGYSEYTFANYFKVKENFVNRLLTRRAIMCLMWIVIIDAAVCCLFIFVPGKRL
;
A
#
# COMPACT_ATOMS: atom_id res chain seq x y z
N MET A 1 20.37 -0.28 39.16
CA MET A 1 19.09 -0.14 38.44
C MET A 1 19.39 0.40 37.05
N ALA A 2 19.34 -0.46 36.03
CA ALA A 2 19.75 -0.11 34.67
C ALA A 2 18.69 0.75 33.99
N HIS A 3 19.07 1.97 33.62
CA HIS A 3 18.26 2.90 32.85
C HIS A 3 18.08 2.31 31.43
N ARG A 4 16.87 1.83 31.11
CA ARG A 4 16.50 1.51 29.74
C ARG A 4 16.33 2.83 28.99
N THR A 5 17.28 3.16 28.11
CA THR A 5 17.08 4.16 27.07
C THR A 5 15.91 3.72 26.19
N PRO A 6 14.86 4.53 26.02
CA PRO A 6 13.79 4.20 25.09
C PRO A 6 14.36 4.20 23.67
N THR A 7 14.06 3.13 22.94
CA THR A 7 14.22 3.05 21.48
C THR A 7 13.64 4.33 20.86
N PRO A 8 14.33 4.97 19.89
CA PRO A 8 13.73 6.09 19.19
C PRO A 8 12.52 5.54 18.44
N ASP A 9 11.33 5.96 18.86
CA ASP A 9 10.11 5.72 18.11
C ASP A 9 10.30 6.40 16.76
N ILE A 10 10.63 5.63 15.71
CA ILE A 10 10.86 6.11 14.33
C ILE A 10 9.51 6.47 13.70
N THR A 11 8.63 7.12 14.45
CA THR A 11 7.56 7.94 13.90
C THR A 11 8.18 9.27 13.47
N ILE A 12 9.10 9.20 12.50
CA ILE A 12 9.58 10.38 11.79
C ILE A 12 8.32 11.05 11.26
N GLN A 13 7.91 12.16 11.90
CA GLN A 13 6.77 12.94 11.46
C GLN A 13 7.11 13.47 10.07
N ARG A 14 6.62 12.78 9.03
CA ARG A 14 6.89 13.12 7.64
C ARG A 14 6.16 14.43 7.34
N ASN A 15 6.91 15.50 7.08
CA ASN A 15 6.38 16.77 6.59
C ASN A 15 6.16 16.77 5.07
N ARG A 16 5.89 15.59 4.48
CA ARG A 16 5.72 15.38 3.04
C ARG A 16 4.61 14.37 2.78
N LEU A 17 4.12 14.34 1.53
CA LEU A 17 3.25 13.25 1.07
C LEU A 17 4.04 11.93 1.06
N PRO A 18 3.39 10.81 1.40
CA PRO A 18 4.05 9.50 1.41
C PRO A 18 4.36 9.04 -0.01
N ASN A 19 5.36 8.17 -0.15
CA ASN A 19 5.61 7.49 -1.42
C ASN A 19 4.80 6.19 -1.55
N LEU A 20 4.62 5.67 -2.78
CA LEU A 20 3.89 4.42 -3.03
C LEU A 20 4.47 3.28 -2.20
N TYR A 21 5.80 3.15 -2.19
CA TYR A 21 6.49 2.16 -1.40
C TYR A 21 6.22 2.28 0.12
N GLU A 22 6.09 3.50 0.67
CA GLU A 22 5.73 3.69 2.09
C GLU A 22 4.29 3.23 2.38
N VAL A 23 3.38 3.42 1.42
CA VAL A 23 1.99 2.95 1.50
C VAL A 23 1.93 1.42 1.43
N LEU A 24 2.62 0.82 0.45
CA LEU A 24 2.67 -0.63 0.27
C LEU A 24 3.29 -1.32 1.49
N SER A 25 4.38 -0.77 2.03
CA SER A 25 5.05 -1.26 3.24
C SER A 25 4.29 -1.01 4.55
N ARG A 26 3.03 -0.53 4.50
CA ARG A 26 2.15 -0.27 5.65
C ARG A 26 2.73 0.72 6.66
N GLN A 27 3.59 1.63 6.22
CA GLN A 27 4.21 2.64 7.09
C GLN A 27 3.36 3.93 7.25
N THR A 28 2.22 4.01 6.56
CA THR A 28 1.34 5.18 6.53
C THR A 28 0.04 4.93 7.29
N LYS A 29 -0.63 6.00 7.72
CA LYS A 29 -1.90 5.94 8.46
C LYS A 29 -3.07 6.50 7.62
N PRO A 30 -4.33 6.20 7.99
CA PRO A 30 -5.51 6.74 7.32
C PRO A 30 -5.46 8.28 7.23
N PRO A 31 -5.86 8.86 6.08
CA PRO A 31 -6.55 8.27 4.92
C PRO A 31 -5.63 7.82 3.76
N VAL A 32 -4.32 7.73 3.97
CA VAL A 32 -3.33 7.43 2.91
C VAL A 32 -2.61 6.11 3.22
N ASP A 33 -3.37 5.09 3.64
CA ASP A 33 -2.86 3.76 3.96
C ASP A 33 -3.08 2.74 2.83
N LEU A 34 -2.48 1.55 2.96
CA LEU A 34 -2.60 0.47 1.98
C LEU A 34 -4.06 0.09 1.72
N PHE A 35 -4.89 0.07 2.76
CA PHE A 35 -6.31 -0.23 2.63
C PHE A 35 -7.02 0.84 1.80
N SER A 36 -6.78 2.13 2.06
CA SER A 36 -7.27 3.24 1.24
C SER A 36 -6.84 3.14 -0.22
N PHE A 37 -5.60 2.73 -0.44
CA PHE A 37 -5.08 2.53 -1.79
C PHE A 37 -5.77 1.36 -2.50
N TYR A 38 -5.99 0.25 -1.80
CA TYR A 38 -6.72 -0.91 -2.32
C TYR A 38 -8.13 -0.54 -2.80
N ILE A 39 -8.89 0.17 -1.96
CA ILE A 39 -10.24 0.61 -2.34
C ILE A 39 -10.20 1.58 -3.52
N TYR A 40 -9.22 2.48 -3.56
CA TYR A 40 -9.06 3.39 -4.68
C TYR A 40 -8.78 2.64 -6.00
N MET A 41 -7.89 1.65 -5.98
CA MET A 41 -7.57 0.86 -7.16
C MET A 41 -8.74 0.00 -7.64
N ARG A 42 -9.55 -0.53 -6.72
CA ARG A 42 -10.77 -1.28 -7.04
C ARG A 42 -11.88 -0.39 -7.61
N ASP A 43 -12.20 0.72 -6.94
CA ASP A 43 -13.41 1.49 -7.22
C ASP A 43 -13.19 2.59 -8.28
N ALA A 44 -12.03 3.25 -8.26
CA ALA A 44 -11.73 4.37 -9.16
C ALA A 44 -10.97 3.94 -10.40
N GLN A 45 -9.82 3.27 -10.23
CA GLN A 45 -8.94 2.90 -11.35
C GLN A 45 -9.38 1.60 -12.04
N ARG A 46 -10.16 0.75 -11.36
CA ARG A 46 -10.57 -0.60 -11.81
C ARG A 46 -9.38 -1.47 -12.25
N SER A 47 -8.27 -1.36 -11.54
CA SER A 47 -7.02 -2.05 -11.87
C SER A 47 -6.42 -2.71 -10.63
N VAL A 48 -7.28 -3.22 -9.74
CA VAL A 48 -6.88 -3.83 -8.45
C VAL A 48 -5.95 -5.02 -8.65
N ASP A 49 -6.03 -5.69 -9.79
CA ASP A 49 -5.24 -6.87 -10.13
C ASP A 49 -3.73 -6.59 -10.13
N TYR A 50 -3.30 -5.36 -10.48
CA TYR A 50 -1.90 -4.95 -10.37
C TYR A 50 -1.42 -4.92 -8.91
N LEU A 51 -2.27 -4.46 -8.00
CA LEU A 51 -1.94 -4.41 -6.57
C LEU A 51 -1.96 -5.81 -5.96
N ASP A 52 -2.97 -6.62 -6.31
CA ASP A 52 -3.07 -8.01 -5.86
C ASP A 52 -1.88 -8.83 -6.34
N PHE A 53 -1.49 -8.73 -7.61
CA PHE A 53 -0.28 -9.34 -8.14
C PHE A 53 0.97 -8.92 -7.36
N TRP A 54 1.15 -7.61 -7.14
CA TRP A 54 2.33 -7.11 -6.44
C TRP A 54 2.40 -7.59 -4.97
N LEU A 55 1.25 -7.69 -4.30
CA LEU A 55 1.14 -8.23 -2.94
C LEU A 55 1.41 -9.74 -2.91
N ASP A 56 0.85 -10.50 -3.84
CA ASP A 56 1.03 -11.95 -3.95
C ASP A 56 2.50 -12.32 -4.25
N VAL A 57 3.17 -11.59 -5.16
CA VAL A 57 4.61 -11.76 -5.41
C VAL A 57 5.43 -11.42 -4.16
N SER A 58 5.08 -10.36 -3.43
CA SER A 58 5.75 -10.00 -2.17
C SER A 58 5.59 -11.07 -1.09
N GLN A 59 4.43 -11.73 -1.05
CA GLN A 59 4.17 -12.87 -0.17
C GLN A 59 5.00 -14.10 -0.62
N HIS A 60 5.05 -14.38 -1.92
CA HIS A 60 5.86 -15.47 -2.48
C HIS A 60 7.35 -15.31 -2.15
N MET A 61 7.92 -14.10 -2.30
CA MET A 61 9.30 -13.81 -1.89
C MET A 61 9.52 -14.06 -0.39
N SER A 62 8.54 -13.71 0.44
CA SER A 62 8.62 -13.96 1.88
C SER A 62 8.59 -15.46 2.19
N LEU A 63 7.76 -16.24 1.50
CA LEU A 63 7.75 -17.71 1.58
C LEU A 63 9.11 -18.31 1.21
N CYS A 64 9.71 -17.85 0.10
CA CYS A 64 11.06 -18.27 -0.32
C CYS A 64 12.11 -18.00 0.76
N ARG A 65 12.09 -16.80 1.35
CA ARG A 65 12.99 -16.42 2.45
C ARG A 65 12.81 -17.30 3.69
N HIS A 66 11.57 -17.64 4.06
CA HIS A 66 11.30 -18.52 5.19
C HIS A 66 11.81 -19.94 4.95
N TYR A 67 11.62 -20.46 3.74
CA TYR A 67 12.13 -21.78 3.37
C TYR A 67 13.66 -21.86 3.43
N VAL A 68 14.37 -20.89 2.84
CA VAL A 68 15.84 -20.85 2.88
C VAL A 68 16.38 -20.73 4.31
N ARG A 69 15.72 -19.93 5.16
CA ARG A 69 16.08 -19.86 6.58
C ARG A 69 15.85 -21.19 7.31
N GLY A 70 14.75 -21.89 7.00
CA GLY A 70 14.46 -23.22 7.54
C GLY A 70 15.54 -24.24 7.17
N LEU A 71 15.95 -24.24 5.90
CA LEU A 71 17.05 -25.08 5.40
C LEU A 71 18.39 -24.74 6.07
N HIS A 72 18.74 -23.47 6.20
CA HIS A 72 19.97 -23.08 6.88
C HIS A 72 19.98 -23.53 8.36
N ARG A 73 18.83 -23.44 9.04
CA ARG A 73 18.67 -23.89 10.41
C ARG A 73 18.73 -25.42 10.55
N SER A 74 18.22 -26.18 9.58
CA SER A 74 18.32 -27.64 9.59
C SER A 74 19.73 -28.13 9.32
N VAL A 75 20.46 -27.51 8.38
CA VAL A 75 21.88 -27.82 8.11
C VAL A 75 22.75 -27.53 9.33
N LEU A 76 22.54 -26.38 10.01
CA LEU A 76 23.24 -26.06 11.25
C LEU A 76 22.95 -27.05 12.40
N ALA A 77 21.72 -27.58 12.46
CA ALA A 77 21.34 -28.57 13.47
C ALA A 77 21.95 -29.96 13.22
N GLU A 78 22.23 -30.32 11.95
CA GLU A 78 22.86 -31.59 11.57
C GLU A 78 24.39 -31.63 11.79
N THR A 79 25.05 -30.49 11.99
CA THR A 79 26.46 -30.41 12.42
C THR A 79 26.61 -30.02 13.90
N PRO A 80 26.33 -30.91 14.87
CA PRO A 80 26.51 -30.61 16.30
C PRO A 80 27.98 -30.62 16.76
N GLU A 81 28.96 -30.96 15.93
CA GLU A 81 30.33 -31.25 16.39
C GLU A 81 31.35 -30.09 16.31
N LEU A 82 30.92 -28.85 16.06
CA LEU A 82 31.84 -27.68 16.05
C LEU A 82 31.45 -26.57 17.05
N GLU A 83 30.60 -26.87 18.04
CA GLU A 83 30.05 -25.86 18.95
C GLU A 83 30.86 -25.64 20.25
N LYS A 84 32.17 -25.97 20.26
CA LYS A 84 33.05 -25.68 21.41
C LYS A 84 33.92 -24.45 21.24
N SER A 85 33.73 -23.63 20.20
CA SER A 85 34.48 -22.38 20.04
C SER A 85 33.62 -21.24 19.48
N GLY A 86 32.86 -20.61 20.39
CA GLY A 86 32.93 -19.15 20.49
C GLY A 86 32.05 -18.26 19.59
N SER A 87 30.84 -18.64 19.19
CA SER A 87 29.93 -17.65 18.55
C SER A 87 28.46 -17.79 18.94
N LYS A 88 28.15 -17.48 20.21
CA LYS A 88 26.76 -17.31 20.69
C LYS A 88 26.17 -15.93 20.37
N ARG A 89 26.82 -15.12 19.52
CA ARG A 89 26.51 -13.69 19.37
C ARG A 89 25.96 -13.30 17.99
N SER A 90 26.08 -14.15 16.95
CA SER A 90 25.58 -13.81 15.61
C SER A 90 24.13 -14.23 15.35
N SER A 91 23.60 -15.22 16.07
CA SER A 91 22.23 -15.72 15.86
C SER A 91 21.15 -14.77 16.37
N GLN A 92 21.40 -14.01 17.45
CA GLN A 92 20.43 -13.05 18.00
C GLN A 92 20.31 -11.74 17.22
N VAL A 93 21.29 -11.39 16.37
CA VAL A 93 21.24 -10.14 15.59
C VAL A 93 20.42 -10.32 14.30
N LEU A 94 20.26 -11.57 13.82
CA LEU A 94 19.45 -11.89 12.64
C LEU A 94 17.95 -12.00 12.94
N ASP A 95 17.58 -12.31 14.19
CA ASP A 95 16.18 -12.33 14.66
C ASP A 95 15.60 -10.92 14.92
N GLN A 96 16.45 -9.90 15.16
CA GLN A 96 15.98 -8.57 15.58
C GLN A 96 15.57 -7.64 14.40
N TYR A 97 15.77 -8.06 13.14
CA TYR A 97 15.46 -7.27 11.94
C TYR A 97 14.23 -7.78 11.16
N ASP A 98 13.35 -8.52 11.83
CA ASP A 98 12.30 -9.35 11.23
C ASP A 98 10.99 -8.62 10.84
N ASP A 99 10.83 -7.31 11.06
CA ASP A 99 9.53 -6.64 10.86
C ASP A 99 9.45 -5.68 9.65
N SER A 100 10.36 -5.81 8.68
CA SER A 100 10.27 -5.07 7.41
C SER A 100 9.94 -6.01 6.25
N VAL A 101 8.69 -6.50 6.26
CA VAL A 101 8.05 -7.38 5.27
C VAL A 101 8.05 -6.80 3.83
N MET A 102 8.52 -5.56 3.66
CA MET A 102 8.64 -4.90 2.37
C MET A 102 9.86 -3.99 2.36
N ALA A 103 11.08 -4.52 2.24
CA ALA A 103 12.31 -3.73 2.23
C ALA A 103 12.66 -3.20 0.81
N GLY A 104 13.26 -2.01 0.73
CA GLY A 104 13.50 -1.25 -0.50
C GLY A 104 14.71 -1.77 -1.28
N PRO A 105 15.54 -0.94 -1.94
CA PRO A 105 16.62 -1.42 -2.82
C PRO A 105 17.63 -2.39 -2.16
N SER A 106 17.74 -2.45 -0.83
CA SER A 106 18.53 -3.48 -0.12
C SER A 106 17.86 -4.86 0.03
N ALA A 107 16.63 -5.04 -0.46
CA ALA A 107 15.97 -6.34 -0.54
C ALA A 107 16.38 -7.12 -1.79
N ALA A 108 16.66 -6.43 -2.90
CA ALA A 108 17.14 -7.05 -4.14
C ALA A 108 18.41 -7.88 -3.88
N ASP A 109 19.39 -7.32 -3.18
CA ASP A 109 20.62 -8.03 -2.77
C ASP A 109 20.36 -9.29 -1.92
N LYS A 110 19.24 -9.32 -1.18
CA LYS A 110 18.86 -10.47 -0.35
C LYS A 110 18.12 -11.52 -1.18
N ASP A 111 17.23 -11.09 -2.06
CA ASP A 111 16.45 -11.97 -2.94
C ASP A 111 17.35 -12.64 -3.99
N THR A 112 18.43 -11.97 -4.43
CA THR A 112 19.48 -12.59 -5.25
C THR A 112 20.24 -13.70 -4.52
N ARG A 113 20.57 -13.48 -3.25
CA ARG A 113 21.22 -14.52 -2.42
C ARG A 113 20.32 -15.72 -2.18
N VAL A 114 19.01 -15.49 -1.99
CA VAL A 114 18.02 -16.54 -1.82
C VAL A 114 17.87 -17.34 -3.12
N SER A 115 17.77 -16.67 -4.26
CA SER A 115 17.68 -17.32 -5.57
C SER A 115 18.94 -18.15 -5.89
N ALA A 116 20.14 -17.63 -5.62
CA ALA A 116 21.38 -18.39 -5.79
C ALA A 116 21.42 -19.67 -4.94
N PHE A 117 20.91 -19.60 -3.70
CA PHE A 117 20.84 -20.74 -2.80
C PHE A 117 19.83 -21.80 -3.28
N LEU A 118 18.65 -21.37 -3.75
CA LEU A 118 17.60 -22.26 -4.25
C LEU A 118 18.00 -22.97 -5.56
N ARG A 119 18.86 -22.33 -6.38
CA ARG A 119 19.45 -22.93 -7.58
C ARG A 119 20.47 -24.02 -7.30
N GLY A 120 20.92 -24.17 -6.04
CA GLY A 120 22.00 -25.10 -5.69
C GLY A 120 23.34 -24.71 -6.31
N ASP A 121 23.48 -23.46 -6.75
CA ASP A 121 24.70 -22.98 -7.40
C ASP A 121 25.73 -22.70 -6.30
N ASN A 122 26.60 -23.68 -6.02
CA ASN A 122 27.74 -23.53 -5.11
C ASN A 122 28.86 -22.70 -5.76
N GLY A 123 28.48 -21.72 -6.59
CA GLY A 123 29.34 -20.80 -7.30
C GLY A 123 29.90 -19.76 -6.34
N SER A 124 31.15 -19.94 -5.96
CA SER A 124 31.99 -18.98 -5.26
C SER A 124 31.83 -17.56 -5.81
N MET A 125 31.20 -16.66 -5.05
CA MET A 125 31.34 -15.22 -5.27
C MET A 125 31.77 -14.51 -3.97
N HIS A 126 32.97 -13.94 -4.10
CA HIS A 126 33.80 -13.22 -3.17
C HIS A 126 33.07 -12.20 -2.26
N SER A 127 33.32 -12.31 -0.95
CA SER A 127 33.33 -11.15 -0.05
C SER A 127 34.54 -10.27 -0.38
N PRO A 128 34.42 -8.93 -0.44
CA PRO A 128 35.58 -8.06 -0.56
C PRO A 128 36.16 -7.79 0.84
N SER A 129 37.11 -8.61 1.27
CA SER A 129 38.10 -8.19 2.27
C SER A 129 39.38 -9.02 2.14
N GLN A 130 40.48 -8.30 1.97
CA GLN A 130 41.81 -8.75 1.58
C GLN A 130 42.54 -9.65 2.59
N SER A 131 43.24 -10.67 2.05
CA SER A 131 44.58 -11.18 2.44
C SER A 131 44.74 -11.90 3.81
N LEU A 132 45.48 -12.99 4.03
CA LEU A 132 46.58 -13.68 3.33
C LEU A 132 46.58 -15.19 3.69
N GLY A 133 47.03 -16.03 2.75
CA GLY A 133 47.95 -17.15 3.00
C GLY A 133 47.40 -18.48 3.52
N SER A 134 47.26 -19.47 2.64
CA SER A 134 48.23 -20.59 2.48
C SER A 134 47.63 -21.75 1.68
N ASN A 135 48.38 -22.18 0.66
CA ASN A 135 48.16 -23.40 -0.12
C ASN A 135 48.11 -24.62 0.79
N PHE A 136 47.18 -25.55 0.57
CA PHE A 136 47.49 -26.97 0.55
C PHE A 136 46.53 -27.72 -0.39
N ASP A 137 47.12 -28.36 -1.39
CA ASP A 137 46.56 -29.43 -2.20
C ASP A 137 46.14 -30.60 -1.30
N HIS A 138 44.93 -31.14 -1.51
CA HIS A 138 44.76 -32.59 -1.47
C HIS A 138 43.50 -33.07 -2.20
N GLN A 139 43.77 -33.61 -3.39
CA GLN A 139 43.05 -34.65 -4.07
C GLN A 139 42.74 -35.82 -3.11
N ASN A 140 41.47 -36.14 -2.87
CA ASN A 140 41.12 -37.54 -2.67
C ASN A 140 39.68 -37.90 -3.04
N ASN A 141 39.63 -38.90 -3.91
CA ASN A 141 38.50 -39.72 -4.30
C ASN A 141 38.13 -40.65 -3.14
N ARG A 142 36.85 -40.77 -2.78
CA ARG A 142 36.29 -42.02 -2.21
C ARG A 142 34.77 -42.03 -2.21
N ARG A 143 34.22 -42.85 -3.10
CA ARG A 143 32.94 -43.54 -2.96
C ARG A 143 33.10 -44.66 -1.91
N SER A 144 32.13 -44.83 -1.01
CA SER A 144 31.60 -46.15 -0.62
C SER A 144 30.40 -46.05 0.32
N MET A 145 29.33 -46.68 -0.17
CA MET A 145 28.10 -47.18 0.45
C MET A 145 28.29 -47.98 1.75
N VAL A 146 27.37 -47.82 2.72
CA VAL A 146 26.98 -48.84 3.71
C VAL A 146 25.47 -48.70 3.99
N ASP A 147 24.85 -49.86 4.09
CA ASP A 147 23.44 -50.21 4.17
C ASP A 147 23.02 -50.62 5.61
N SER A 148 21.71 -50.76 5.82
CA SER A 148 20.99 -51.61 6.79
C SER A 148 20.41 -51.05 8.12
N THR A 149 19.07 -50.88 8.09
CA THR A 149 17.99 -51.49 8.92
C THR A 149 17.60 -51.07 10.37
N GLN A 150 16.29 -50.76 10.48
CA GLN A 150 15.23 -51.17 11.45
C GLN A 150 14.99 -50.45 12.82
N ASP A 151 13.81 -49.81 12.87
CA ASP A 151 12.71 -49.78 13.86
C ASP A 151 12.95 -49.60 15.38
N THR A 152 12.24 -48.64 15.98
CA THR A 152 11.19 -48.81 17.05
C THR A 152 10.75 -47.45 17.65
N SER A 153 9.43 -47.16 17.67
CA SER A 153 8.73 -46.11 18.47
C SER A 153 8.17 -46.74 19.77
N PRO A 154 7.55 -46.06 20.79
CA PRO A 154 7.01 -44.68 20.87
C PRO A 154 7.22 -43.95 22.24
N TYR A 155 6.83 -42.66 22.37
CA TYR A 155 5.86 -42.10 23.36
C TYR A 155 6.01 -40.56 23.58
N THR A 156 4.87 -39.85 23.42
CA THR A 156 4.37 -38.58 23.99
C THR A 156 5.14 -37.24 23.98
N GLN A 157 4.52 -36.30 23.24
CA GLN A 157 3.85 -35.09 23.76
C GLN A 157 4.71 -33.88 24.16
N ASP A 158 4.76 -32.89 23.27
CA ASP A 158 4.44 -31.51 23.63
C ASP A 158 3.97 -30.71 22.40
N GLN A 159 2.71 -30.27 22.46
CA GLN A 159 2.08 -29.40 21.47
C GLN A 159 2.59 -27.97 21.67
N SER A 160 3.55 -27.56 20.84
CA SER A 160 3.75 -26.16 20.49
C SER A 160 3.03 -25.90 19.16
N PRO A 161 2.39 -24.73 18.94
CA PRO A 161 1.68 -24.47 17.70
C PRO A 161 2.68 -24.57 16.54
N SER A 162 2.36 -25.46 15.62
CA SER A 162 3.16 -25.88 14.48
C SER A 162 3.76 -24.68 13.75
N GLY A 163 5.08 -24.53 13.85
CA GLY A 163 5.85 -23.83 12.83
C GLY A 163 5.70 -24.63 11.55
N THR A 164 4.78 -24.23 10.67
CA THR A 164 4.62 -24.85 9.35
C THR A 164 5.96 -24.75 8.63
N THR A 165 6.68 -25.87 8.57
CA THR A 165 7.88 -26.00 7.75
C THR A 165 7.44 -25.83 6.29
N VAL A 166 7.69 -24.66 5.72
CA VAL A 166 7.41 -24.37 4.30
C VAL A 166 8.13 -25.42 3.46
N THR A 167 7.42 -26.11 2.58
CA THR A 167 8.03 -27.10 1.70
C THR A 167 8.34 -26.49 0.34
N ARG A 168 9.26 -27.09 -0.43
CA ARG A 168 9.54 -26.66 -1.81
C ARG A 168 8.29 -26.73 -2.69
N GLN A 169 7.39 -27.68 -2.42
CA GLN A 169 6.14 -27.84 -3.15
C GLN A 169 5.19 -26.66 -2.91
N ASP A 170 5.19 -26.07 -1.71
CA ASP A 170 4.39 -24.88 -1.42
C ASP A 170 4.90 -23.65 -2.19
N ILE A 171 6.22 -23.53 -2.38
CA ILE A 171 6.84 -22.45 -3.17
C ILE A 171 6.44 -22.58 -4.63
N ARG A 172 6.60 -23.79 -5.20
CA ARG A 172 6.22 -24.08 -6.58
C ARG A 172 4.73 -23.82 -6.82
N ALA A 173 3.86 -24.31 -5.93
CA ALA A 173 2.42 -24.09 -6.02
C ALA A 173 2.07 -22.59 -5.96
N SER A 174 2.80 -21.80 -5.16
CA SER A 174 2.66 -20.35 -5.12
C SER A 174 3.09 -19.68 -6.42
N ALA A 175 4.19 -20.10 -7.04
CA ALA A 175 4.68 -19.55 -8.31
C ALA A 175 3.70 -19.84 -9.46
N GLU A 176 3.27 -21.11 -9.59
CA GLU A 176 2.29 -21.53 -10.58
C GLU A 176 0.95 -20.79 -10.40
N LYS A 177 0.48 -20.64 -9.15
CA LYS A 177 -0.75 -19.87 -8.88
C LYS A 177 -0.65 -18.43 -9.35
N ILE A 178 0.47 -17.74 -9.08
CA ILE A 178 0.66 -16.34 -9.51
C ILE A 178 0.68 -16.25 -11.04
N LEU A 179 1.40 -17.16 -11.71
CA LEU A 179 1.46 -17.24 -13.17
C LEU A 179 0.05 -17.40 -13.79
N TYR A 180 -0.69 -18.42 -13.36
CA TYR A 180 -2.01 -18.72 -13.93
C TYR A 180 -3.09 -17.70 -13.59
N THR A 181 -2.98 -17.01 -12.46
CA THR A 181 -3.99 -16.03 -12.04
C THR A 181 -3.82 -14.71 -12.78
N TYR A 182 -2.58 -14.21 -12.94
CA TYR A 182 -2.33 -12.84 -13.40
C TYR A 182 -1.62 -12.74 -14.76
N LEU A 183 -0.78 -13.70 -15.12
CA LEU A 183 0.13 -13.58 -16.27
C LEU A 183 -0.27 -14.44 -17.48
N LEU A 184 -1.08 -15.47 -17.28
CA LEU A 184 -1.56 -16.29 -18.39
C LEU A 184 -2.59 -15.50 -19.23
N GLN A 185 -2.44 -15.56 -20.55
CA GLN A 185 -3.36 -14.92 -21.47
C GLN A 185 -4.79 -15.47 -21.31
N GLY A 186 -5.77 -14.59 -21.13
CA GLY A 186 -7.16 -14.96 -20.90
C GLY A 186 -7.47 -15.37 -19.45
N SER A 187 -6.57 -15.12 -18.50
CA SER A 187 -6.88 -15.29 -17.08
C SER A 187 -7.94 -14.28 -16.62
N GLU A 188 -8.71 -14.62 -15.59
CA GLU A 188 -9.77 -13.75 -15.07
C GLU A 188 -9.24 -12.40 -14.54
N ARG A 189 -7.96 -12.36 -14.17
CA ARG A 189 -7.26 -11.21 -13.59
C ARG A 189 -5.98 -10.86 -14.36
N GLU A 190 -6.03 -10.98 -15.69
CA GLU A 190 -4.89 -10.71 -16.57
C GLU A 190 -4.38 -9.28 -16.42
N ILE A 191 -3.10 -9.12 -16.09
CA ILE A 191 -2.42 -7.81 -16.02
C ILE A 191 -1.66 -7.50 -17.30
N ILE A 192 -1.60 -6.22 -17.69
CA ILE A 192 -0.98 -5.81 -18.95
C ILE A 192 0.49 -5.45 -18.70
N ILE A 193 1.38 -6.35 -19.10
CA ILE A 193 2.85 -6.20 -18.98
C ILE A 193 3.47 -6.38 -20.38
N PRO A 194 4.62 -5.74 -20.68
CA PRO A 194 5.36 -5.99 -21.91
C PRO A 194 5.63 -7.48 -22.15
N VAL A 195 5.36 -7.93 -23.37
CA VAL A 195 5.44 -9.35 -23.78
C VAL A 195 6.79 -9.98 -23.45
N GLY A 196 7.89 -9.23 -23.58
CA GLY A 196 9.22 -9.76 -23.26
C GLY A 196 9.40 -10.19 -21.80
N ILE A 197 8.78 -9.48 -20.85
CA ILE A 197 8.83 -9.86 -19.42
C ILE A 197 7.93 -11.06 -19.17
N LEU A 198 6.78 -11.12 -19.84
CA LEU A 198 5.82 -12.22 -19.70
C LEU A 198 6.42 -13.53 -20.22
N GLU A 199 7.02 -13.53 -21.41
CA GLU A 199 7.69 -14.69 -21.99
C GLU A 199 8.85 -15.19 -21.11
N GLU A 200 9.63 -14.28 -20.52
CA GLU A 200 10.72 -14.62 -19.59
C GLU A 200 10.20 -15.34 -18.33
N VAL A 201 9.12 -14.84 -17.73
CA VAL A 201 8.51 -15.44 -16.54
C VAL A 201 7.88 -16.80 -16.86
N THR A 202 7.13 -16.88 -17.97
CA THR A 202 6.49 -18.14 -18.40
C THR A 202 7.53 -19.22 -18.73
N ASP A 203 8.57 -18.90 -19.50
CA ASP A 203 9.65 -19.85 -19.82
C ASP A 203 10.39 -20.32 -18.56
N SER A 204 10.65 -19.39 -17.63
CA SER A 204 11.32 -19.70 -16.36
C SER A 204 10.53 -20.68 -15.49
N ILE A 205 9.20 -20.55 -15.43
CA ILE A 205 8.35 -21.38 -14.57
C ILE A 205 7.98 -22.71 -15.26
N GLU A 206 7.55 -22.67 -16.53
CA GLU A 206 7.05 -23.86 -17.24
C GLU A 206 8.18 -24.74 -17.78
N ASN A 207 9.15 -24.15 -18.48
CA ASN A 207 10.21 -24.91 -19.17
C ASN A 207 11.39 -25.19 -18.23
N GLN A 208 11.81 -24.20 -17.44
CA GLN A 208 12.97 -24.33 -16.57
C GLN A 208 12.63 -24.82 -15.16
N GLY A 209 11.35 -24.77 -14.76
CA GLY A 209 10.89 -25.17 -13.43
C GLY A 209 11.53 -24.35 -12.30
N ARG A 210 11.85 -23.09 -12.55
CA ARG A 210 12.43 -22.16 -11.58
C ARG A 210 11.32 -21.58 -10.71
N ASP A 211 11.47 -21.77 -9.40
CA ASP A 211 10.55 -21.28 -8.37
C ASP A 211 11.22 -20.20 -7.49
N ASP A 212 12.30 -19.58 -7.99
CA ASP A 212 13.11 -18.60 -7.27
C ASP A 212 12.42 -17.23 -7.21
N PRO A 213 12.64 -16.42 -6.16
CA PRO A 213 12.03 -15.10 -6.05
C PRO A 213 12.45 -14.14 -7.18
N GLU A 214 13.67 -14.29 -7.73
CA GLU A 214 14.17 -13.47 -8.85
C GLU A 214 13.32 -13.58 -10.13
N VAL A 215 12.59 -14.69 -10.32
CA VAL A 215 11.79 -14.91 -11.54
C VAL A 215 10.76 -13.80 -11.73
N PHE A 216 10.26 -13.21 -10.65
CA PHE A 216 9.23 -12.18 -10.70
C PHE A 216 9.77 -10.74 -10.57
N ASP A 217 11.08 -10.53 -10.44
CA ASP A 217 11.65 -9.20 -10.15
C ASP A 217 11.31 -8.17 -11.25
N ASN A 218 11.58 -8.52 -12.51
CA ASN A 218 11.30 -7.66 -13.66
C ASN A 218 9.80 -7.29 -13.76
N ALA A 219 8.93 -8.28 -13.55
CA ALA A 219 7.48 -8.09 -13.59
C ALA A 219 6.98 -7.23 -12.42
N LYS A 220 7.51 -7.48 -11.21
CA LYS A 220 7.16 -6.75 -10.00
C LYS A 220 7.56 -5.28 -10.09
N ASP A 221 8.77 -5.00 -10.57
CA ASP A 221 9.28 -3.63 -10.72
C ASP A 221 8.49 -2.86 -11.79
N TYR A 222 8.16 -3.51 -12.90
CA TYR A 222 7.28 -2.93 -13.91
C TYR A 222 5.91 -2.55 -13.32
N VAL A 223 5.27 -3.47 -12.59
CA VAL A 223 3.96 -3.22 -11.98
C VAL A 223 4.04 -2.12 -10.92
N PHE A 224 5.11 -2.08 -10.12
CA PHE A 224 5.34 -0.99 -9.17
C PHE A 224 5.43 0.37 -9.89
N GLN A 225 6.23 0.46 -10.94
CA GLN A 225 6.39 1.68 -11.72
C GLN A 225 5.11 2.11 -12.42
N ALA A 226 4.34 1.15 -12.96
CA ALA A 226 3.04 1.41 -13.58
C ALA A 226 2.04 1.98 -12.56
N MET A 227 1.95 1.37 -11.37
CA MET A 227 1.10 1.88 -10.29
C MET A 227 1.53 3.27 -9.81
N GLU A 228 2.84 3.51 -9.67
CA GLU A 228 3.41 4.79 -9.23
C GLU A 228 3.15 5.91 -10.24
N ARG A 229 3.21 5.61 -11.54
CA ARG A 229 2.97 6.59 -12.60
C ARG A 229 1.48 6.87 -12.81
N ASP A 230 0.66 5.83 -12.86
CA ASP A 230 -0.70 5.93 -13.41
C ASP A 230 -1.77 6.09 -12.31
N ALA A 231 -1.65 5.34 -11.19
CA ALA A 231 -2.68 5.31 -10.15
C ALA A 231 -2.34 6.18 -8.93
N PHE A 232 -1.07 6.20 -8.50
CA PHE A 232 -0.65 6.82 -7.26
C PHE A 232 -0.87 8.36 -7.19
N PRO A 233 -0.63 9.15 -8.26
CA PRO A 233 -0.92 10.58 -8.24
C PRO A 233 -2.41 10.88 -8.08
N GLY A 234 -3.26 10.06 -8.72
CA GLY A 234 -4.71 10.13 -8.59
C GLY A 234 -5.19 9.79 -7.18
N PHE A 235 -4.60 8.74 -6.57
CA PHE A 235 -4.87 8.36 -5.18
C PHE A 235 -4.55 9.48 -4.19
N LEU A 236 -3.36 10.09 -4.29
CA LEU A 236 -2.99 11.22 -3.43
C LEU A 236 -3.93 12.40 -3.64
N ARG A 237 -4.33 12.68 -4.88
CA ARG A 237 -5.31 13.74 -5.17
C ARG A 237 -6.69 13.45 -4.57
N ALA A 238 -7.13 12.20 -4.57
CA ALA A 238 -8.43 11.82 -4.02
C ALA A 238 -8.43 11.78 -2.48
N LYS A 239 -7.38 11.23 -1.85
CA LYS A 239 -7.37 10.92 -0.41
C LYS A 239 -6.47 11.83 0.45
N ALA A 240 -5.39 12.38 -0.09
CA ALA A 240 -4.54 13.32 0.63
C ALA A 240 -5.00 14.78 0.44
N LEU A 241 -5.56 15.08 -0.73
CA LEU A 241 -6.06 16.39 -1.11
C LEU A 241 -7.60 16.50 -1.00
N GLY A 242 -8.33 15.41 -1.13
CA GLY A 242 -9.78 15.38 -0.92
C GLY A 242 -10.14 14.71 0.39
N ASN A 243 -11.33 15.00 0.90
CA ASN A 243 -11.94 14.26 2.01
C ASN A 243 -13.26 13.59 1.63
N ILE A 244 -13.73 13.76 0.39
CA ILE A 244 -15.01 13.24 -0.11
C ILE A 244 -14.74 12.17 -1.18
N VAL A 245 -15.60 11.16 -1.28
CA VAL A 245 -15.58 10.18 -2.39
C VAL A 245 -16.36 10.66 -3.62
N GLN A 246 -16.05 10.12 -4.80
CA GLN A 246 -16.71 10.47 -6.08
C GLN A 246 -18.25 10.47 -6.03
N PRO A 247 -18.94 9.42 -5.52
CA PRO A 247 -20.41 9.44 -5.44
C PRO A 247 -20.95 10.59 -4.60
N SER A 248 -20.32 10.84 -3.45
CA SER A 248 -20.64 11.92 -2.54
C SER A 248 -20.35 13.31 -3.13
N MET A 249 -19.35 13.44 -3.99
CA MET A 249 -19.13 14.66 -4.77
C MET A 249 -20.25 14.91 -5.79
N MET A 250 -20.70 13.86 -6.49
CA MET A 250 -21.77 13.98 -7.50
C MET A 250 -23.11 14.31 -6.85
N LEU A 251 -23.43 13.68 -5.72
CA LEU A 251 -24.63 14.02 -4.95
C LEU A 251 -24.63 15.50 -4.53
N ARG A 252 -23.51 16.00 -4.00
CA ARG A 252 -23.38 17.40 -3.62
C ARG A 252 -23.54 18.35 -4.82
N LEU A 253 -23.03 17.99 -6.00
CA LEU A 253 -23.26 18.79 -7.21
C LEU A 253 -24.76 18.89 -7.53
N VAL A 254 -25.47 17.76 -7.56
CA VAL A 254 -26.91 17.72 -7.85
C VAL A 254 -27.70 18.54 -6.84
N VAL A 255 -27.46 18.32 -5.54
CA VAL A 255 -28.13 19.07 -4.46
C VAL A 255 -27.80 20.56 -4.55
N GLY A 256 -26.54 20.91 -4.82
CA GLY A 256 -26.10 22.30 -4.98
C GLY A 256 -26.78 23.01 -6.14
N LEU A 257 -26.93 22.35 -7.30
CA LEU A 257 -27.62 22.91 -8.46
C LEU A 257 -29.13 23.08 -8.23
N VAL A 258 -29.78 22.09 -7.62
CA VAL A 258 -31.22 22.17 -7.28
C VAL A 258 -31.46 23.28 -6.26
N ALA A 259 -30.63 23.37 -5.21
CA ALA A 259 -30.70 24.43 -4.22
C ALA A 259 -30.46 25.81 -4.85
N LEU A 260 -29.49 25.92 -5.78
CA LEU A 260 -29.21 27.18 -6.47
C LEU A 260 -30.42 27.63 -7.30
N PHE A 261 -31.03 26.71 -8.05
CA PHE A 261 -32.24 27.00 -8.82
C PHE A 261 -33.38 27.47 -7.90
N ALA A 262 -33.63 26.75 -6.80
CA ALA A 262 -34.66 27.11 -5.82
C ALA A 262 -34.38 28.47 -5.14
N ALA A 263 -33.12 28.76 -4.84
CA ALA A 263 -32.69 30.03 -4.25
C ALA A 263 -32.97 31.20 -5.21
N ILE A 264 -32.54 31.08 -6.47
CA ILE A 264 -32.75 32.09 -7.51
C ILE A 264 -34.25 32.28 -7.78
N TRP A 265 -35.01 31.19 -7.89
CA TRP A 265 -36.46 31.22 -8.06
C TRP A 265 -37.14 31.98 -6.92
N THR A 266 -36.83 31.63 -5.67
CA THR A 266 -37.39 32.29 -4.48
C THR A 266 -37.00 33.76 -4.42
N ALA A 267 -35.75 34.09 -4.77
CA ALA A 267 -35.27 35.46 -4.85
C ALA A 267 -36.09 36.30 -5.84
N PHE A 268 -36.30 35.79 -7.06
CA PHE A 268 -37.10 36.48 -8.08
C PHE A 268 -38.56 36.65 -7.66
N VAL A 269 -39.18 35.61 -7.08
CA VAL A 269 -40.55 35.68 -6.56
C VAL A 269 -40.69 36.80 -5.52
N LEU A 270 -39.75 36.89 -4.57
CA LEU A 270 -39.78 37.95 -3.54
C LEU A 270 -39.51 39.36 -4.10
N ILE A 271 -38.69 39.47 -5.14
CA ILE A 271 -38.42 40.74 -5.85
C ILE A 271 -39.67 41.20 -6.62
N PHE A 272 -40.34 40.29 -7.33
CA PHE A 272 -41.53 40.59 -8.13
C PHE A 272 -42.79 40.81 -7.28
N LEU A 273 -42.88 40.21 -6.10
CA LEU A 273 -43.93 40.51 -5.11
C LEU A 273 -43.69 41.83 -4.36
N ASP A 274 -42.57 42.51 -4.62
CA ASP A 274 -42.14 43.73 -3.94
C ASP A 274 -42.12 43.61 -2.40
N MET A 275 -41.65 42.45 -1.92
CA MET A 275 -41.55 42.19 -0.48
C MET A 275 -40.46 43.04 0.17
N SER A 276 -40.63 43.34 1.47
CA SER A 276 -39.65 44.10 2.26
C SER A 276 -38.26 43.47 2.25
N ARG A 277 -37.20 44.29 2.39
CA ARG A 277 -35.80 43.82 2.44
C ARG A 277 -35.56 42.80 3.55
N SER A 278 -36.22 42.95 4.69
CA SER A 278 -36.13 42.01 5.81
C SER A 278 -36.63 40.61 5.45
N THR A 279 -37.68 40.51 4.63
CA THR A 279 -38.17 39.22 4.13
C THR A 279 -37.19 38.62 3.10
N ARG A 280 -36.58 39.46 2.26
CA ARG A 280 -35.58 39.03 1.26
C ARG A 280 -34.29 38.50 1.91
N CYS A 281 -33.94 38.92 3.14
CA CYS A 281 -32.81 38.36 3.86
C CYS A 281 -32.92 36.84 4.11
N TRP A 282 -34.12 36.27 4.11
CA TRP A 282 -34.29 34.81 4.28
C TRP A 282 -33.76 34.00 3.09
N VAL A 283 -33.51 34.63 1.94
CA VAL A 283 -32.91 33.99 0.77
C VAL A 283 -31.43 33.62 1.01
N ILE A 284 -30.81 34.17 2.05
CA ILE A 284 -29.45 33.78 2.46
C ILE A 284 -29.37 32.26 2.68
N LEU A 285 -30.32 31.65 3.38
CA LEU A 285 -30.27 30.21 3.69
C LEU A 285 -30.16 29.30 2.45
N PRO A 286 -31.06 29.37 1.45
CA PRO A 286 -30.94 28.52 0.27
C PRO A 286 -29.71 28.86 -0.59
N PHE A 287 -29.23 30.12 -0.62
CA PHE A 287 -27.98 30.46 -1.29
C PHE A 287 -26.76 29.87 -0.57
N THR A 288 -26.68 29.96 0.75
CA THR A 288 -25.58 29.39 1.53
C THR A 288 -25.52 27.88 1.31
N ILE A 289 -26.66 27.18 1.32
CA ILE A 289 -26.72 25.72 1.06
C ILE A 289 -26.23 25.42 -0.36
N ALA A 290 -26.72 26.14 -1.36
CA ALA A 290 -26.33 25.95 -2.76
C ALA A 290 -24.82 26.14 -2.96
N ILE A 291 -24.29 27.28 -2.51
CA ILE A 291 -22.89 27.67 -2.67
C ILE A 291 -21.98 26.74 -1.88
N TYR A 292 -22.37 26.35 -0.66
CA TYR A 292 -21.63 25.38 0.15
C TYR A 292 -21.40 24.08 -0.63
N PHE A 293 -22.47 23.51 -1.21
CA PHE A 293 -22.37 22.24 -1.93
C PHE A 293 -21.62 22.35 -3.26
N LEU A 294 -21.78 23.44 -4.00
CA LEU A 294 -21.07 23.67 -5.26
C LEU A 294 -19.57 23.90 -5.04
N VAL A 295 -19.20 24.71 -4.05
CA VAL A 295 -17.79 24.93 -3.70
C VAL A 295 -17.18 23.64 -3.15
N SER A 296 -17.88 22.90 -2.30
CA SER A 296 -17.41 21.62 -1.79
C SER A 296 -17.15 20.60 -2.92
N HIS A 297 -18.01 20.57 -3.94
CA HIS A 297 -17.80 19.76 -5.14
C HIS A 297 -16.55 20.23 -5.92
N GLN A 298 -16.43 21.52 -6.20
CA GLN A 298 -15.33 22.08 -7.01
C GLN A 298 -13.95 21.82 -6.39
N TYR A 299 -13.84 21.86 -5.06
CA TYR A 299 -12.58 21.63 -4.36
C TYR A 299 -12.36 20.17 -3.91
N MET A 300 -13.29 19.26 -4.23
CA MET A 300 -13.29 17.85 -3.79
C MET A 300 -13.16 17.71 -2.26
N LEU A 301 -13.66 18.70 -1.51
CA LEU A 301 -13.43 18.84 -0.09
C LEU A 301 -14.66 19.42 0.62
N ASP A 302 -15.12 18.73 1.64
CA ASP A 302 -16.18 19.16 2.55
C ASP A 302 -15.52 19.93 3.70
N PRO A 303 -15.68 21.26 3.78
CA PRO A 303 -14.91 22.07 4.71
C PRO A 303 -15.23 21.76 6.17
N ILE A 304 -16.49 21.46 6.49
CA ILE A 304 -16.91 21.18 7.86
C ILE A 304 -16.31 19.84 8.32
N GLN A 305 -16.45 18.80 7.48
CA GLN A 305 -15.90 17.48 7.80
C GLN A 305 -14.36 17.51 7.92
N ALA A 306 -13.70 18.26 7.03
CA ALA A 306 -12.25 18.44 7.06
C ALA A 306 -11.77 19.13 8.35
N LEU A 307 -12.47 20.16 8.82
CA LEU A 307 -12.13 20.85 10.08
C LEU A 307 -12.34 19.98 11.31
N LEU A 308 -13.33 19.09 11.28
CA LEU A 308 -13.55 18.09 12.33
C LEU A 308 -12.53 16.94 12.30
N GLY A 309 -11.65 16.90 11.28
CA GLY A 309 -10.62 15.89 11.12
C GLY A 309 -11.16 14.55 10.60
N TYR A 310 -12.29 14.57 9.88
CA TYR A 310 -12.87 13.38 9.26
C TYR A 310 -12.66 13.39 7.74
N SER A 311 -12.46 12.19 7.20
CA SER A 311 -12.42 11.92 5.77
C SER A 311 -13.35 10.77 5.45
N GLU A 312 -14.08 10.91 4.35
CA GLU A 312 -14.97 9.89 3.80
C GLU A 312 -14.15 8.82 3.07
N TYR A 313 -14.49 7.58 3.37
CA TYR A 313 -13.75 6.41 2.92
C TYR A 313 -14.48 5.70 1.78
N THR A 314 -15.71 5.31 2.05
CA THR A 314 -16.76 4.90 1.11
C THR A 314 -17.98 5.79 1.35
N PHE A 315 -18.97 5.75 0.45
CA PHE A 315 -20.17 6.58 0.57
C PHE A 315 -20.78 6.48 1.98
N ALA A 316 -20.88 7.62 2.67
CA ALA A 316 -21.40 7.79 4.02
C ALA A 316 -20.62 7.08 5.16
N ASN A 317 -19.44 6.53 4.91
CA ASN A 317 -18.56 5.97 5.95
C ASN A 317 -17.35 6.88 6.17
N TYR A 318 -17.19 7.34 7.41
CA TYR A 318 -16.19 8.34 7.78
C TYR A 318 -15.14 7.77 8.72
N PHE A 319 -13.89 8.20 8.53
CA PHE A 319 -12.78 7.86 9.41
C PHE A 319 -12.05 9.11 9.87
N LYS A 320 -11.45 9.03 11.05
CA LYS A 320 -10.59 10.08 11.59
C LYS A 320 -9.25 10.09 10.85
N VAL A 321 -8.84 11.26 10.37
CA VAL A 321 -7.54 11.49 9.75
C VAL A 321 -6.47 11.33 10.83
N LYS A 322 -5.64 10.29 10.72
CA LYS A 322 -4.56 9.99 11.66
C LYS A 322 -3.20 10.53 11.18
N GLU A 323 -3.07 10.76 9.88
CA GLU A 323 -1.84 11.33 9.31
C GLU A 323 -1.77 12.85 9.54
N ASN A 324 -0.83 13.30 10.37
CA ASN A 324 -0.75 14.69 10.83
C ASN A 324 -0.54 15.70 9.70
N PHE A 325 0.31 15.36 8.73
CA PHE A 325 0.59 16.22 7.57
C PHE A 325 -0.66 16.42 6.72
N VAL A 326 -1.38 15.34 6.41
CA VAL A 326 -2.63 15.37 5.65
C VAL A 326 -3.70 16.16 6.39
N ASN A 327 -3.82 16.00 7.71
CA ASN A 327 -4.76 16.76 8.52
C ASN A 327 -4.51 18.28 8.45
N ARG A 328 -3.25 18.72 8.60
CA ARG A 328 -2.87 20.14 8.46
C ARG A 328 -3.18 20.67 7.05
N LEU A 329 -2.92 19.87 6.03
CA LEU A 329 -3.17 20.23 4.63
C LEU A 329 -4.67 20.40 4.35
N LEU A 330 -5.49 19.43 4.77
CA LEU A 330 -6.95 19.47 4.64
C LEU A 330 -7.55 20.64 5.42
N THR A 331 -7.09 20.89 6.66
CA THR A 331 -7.53 22.01 7.49
C THR A 331 -7.27 23.35 6.81
N ARG A 332 -6.06 23.56 6.28
CA ARG A 332 -5.71 24.81 5.58
C ARG A 332 -6.58 25.03 4.35
N ARG A 333 -6.83 23.96 3.58
CA ARG A 333 -7.71 24.03 2.41
C ARG A 333 -9.18 24.24 2.77
N ALA A 334 -9.65 23.63 3.85
CA ALA A 334 -11.00 23.82 4.37
C ALA A 334 -11.26 25.28 4.75
N ILE A 335 -10.30 25.92 5.43
CA ILE A 335 -10.39 27.35 5.77
C ILE A 335 -10.46 28.20 4.50
N MET A 336 -9.63 27.91 3.50
CA MET A 336 -9.69 28.62 2.21
C MET A 336 -11.03 28.41 1.50
N CYS A 337 -11.58 27.19 1.52
CA CYS A 337 -12.87 26.90 0.92
C CYS A 337 -14.02 27.63 1.64
N LEU A 338 -14.02 27.66 2.97
CA LEU A 338 -15.00 28.43 3.74
C LEU A 338 -14.91 29.92 3.45
N MET A 339 -13.70 30.47 3.32
CA MET A 339 -13.53 31.87 2.94
C MET A 339 -14.15 32.17 1.57
N TRP A 340 -13.94 31.30 0.57
CA TRP A 340 -14.60 31.44 -0.73
C TRP A 340 -16.12 31.30 -0.66
N ILE A 341 -16.64 30.37 0.14
CA ILE A 341 -18.10 30.21 0.34
C ILE A 341 -18.69 31.51 0.88
N VAL A 342 -18.10 32.09 1.93
CA VAL A 342 -18.59 33.33 2.54
C VAL A 342 -18.53 34.51 1.56
N ILE A 343 -17.45 34.64 0.79
CA ILE A 343 -17.30 35.73 -0.19
C ILE A 343 -18.36 35.63 -1.30
N ILE A 344 -18.53 34.44 -1.88
CA ILE A 344 -19.50 34.22 -2.98
C ILE A 344 -20.92 34.38 -2.46
N ASP A 345 -21.22 33.83 -1.29
CA ASP A 345 -22.54 33.92 -0.66
C ASP A 345 -22.92 35.37 -0.33
N ALA A 346 -22.01 36.14 0.27
CA ALA A 346 -22.21 37.56 0.53
C ALA A 346 -22.43 38.35 -0.77
N ALA A 347 -21.66 38.08 -1.82
CA ALA A 347 -21.81 38.77 -3.11
C ALA A 347 -23.18 38.51 -3.75
N VAL A 348 -23.62 37.26 -3.78
CA VAL A 348 -24.92 36.86 -4.34
C VAL A 348 -26.07 37.41 -3.50
N CYS A 349 -25.98 37.32 -2.17
CA CYS A 349 -27.01 37.84 -1.28
C CYS A 349 -27.15 39.36 -1.39
N CYS A 350 -26.03 40.11 -1.45
CA CYS A 350 -26.06 41.55 -1.68
C CYS A 350 -26.77 41.91 -2.99
N LEU A 351 -26.52 41.16 -4.07
CA LEU A 351 -27.18 41.38 -5.35
C LEU A 351 -28.70 41.25 -5.21
N PHE A 352 -29.21 40.15 -4.66
CA PHE A 352 -30.65 39.90 -4.62
C PHE A 352 -31.40 40.67 -3.51
N ILE A 353 -30.74 41.07 -2.42
CA ILE A 353 -31.38 41.82 -1.32
C ILE A 353 -31.51 43.31 -1.67
N PHE A 354 -30.50 43.90 -2.32
CA PHE A 354 -30.46 45.35 -2.60
C PHE A 354 -31.12 45.76 -3.92
N VAL A 355 -31.39 44.83 -4.83
CA VAL A 355 -32.10 45.13 -6.08
C VAL A 355 -33.51 45.69 -5.79
N PRO A 356 -33.87 46.86 -6.37
CA PRO A 356 -35.20 47.44 -6.18
C PRO A 356 -36.27 46.49 -6.70
N GLY A 357 -37.32 46.27 -5.90
CA GLY A 357 -38.47 45.51 -6.33
C GLY A 357 -39.29 46.28 -7.36
N LYS A 358 -39.95 45.54 -8.25
CA LYS A 358 -40.99 46.09 -9.10
C LYS A 358 -42.11 45.06 -9.15
N ARG A 359 -43.28 45.47 -8.68
CA ARG A 359 -44.49 44.64 -8.79
C ARG A 359 -44.85 44.50 -10.26
N LEU A 360 -44.81 43.26 -10.76
CA LEU A 360 -45.23 42.90 -12.12
C LEU A 360 -46.76 42.92 -12.25
#